data_AF-A0A2E2AFH7-F1
#
_entry.id   AF-A0A2E2AFH7-F1
#
_cell.length_a   1.000
_cell.length_b   1.000
_cell.length_c   1.000
_cell.angle_alpha   90.00
_cell.angle_beta   90.00
_cell.angle_gamma   90.00
#
_symmetry.space_group_name_H-M   'P 1'
#
loop_
_entity.id
_entity.type
_entity.pdbx_description
1 polymer ?
#
loop_
_entity_poly.entity_id
_entity_poly.type
_entity_poly.pdbx_seq_one_letter_code
_entity_poly.pdbx_strand_id
1 'polypeptide(L)'
;MPKRSRYHKIFLLSLGFFLLLVLMAIFHENGILNAYQLEQDQFEIKQENENLRNKNEKLRLEIAGLKSDPYEIEKIAREKLNLIKPGDQVYHIVPTQKYLSSLP
;
A
#
# COMPACT_ATOMS: atom_id res chain seq x y z
N MET A 1 -9.38 -6.01 -72.14
CA MET A 1 -10.32 -6.25 -71.02
C MET A 1 -9.56 -6.39 -69.68
N PRO A 2 -9.35 -5.33 -68.89
CA PRO A 2 -8.57 -5.42 -67.64
C PRO A 2 -9.49 -5.69 -66.44
N LYS A 3 -10.01 -6.92 -66.30
CA LYS A 3 -10.88 -7.28 -65.16
C LYS A 3 -10.07 -7.62 -63.88
N ARG A 4 -8.77 -7.96 -64.00
CA ARG A 4 -7.87 -8.30 -62.87
C ARG A 4 -7.52 -7.13 -61.93
N SER A 5 -7.47 -5.90 -62.44
CA SER A 5 -6.98 -4.74 -61.68
C SER A 5 -7.90 -4.34 -60.53
N ARG A 6 -9.22 -4.49 -60.69
CA ARG A 6 -10.18 -4.07 -59.66
C ARG A 6 -10.21 -5.01 -58.45
N TYR A 7 -10.08 -6.32 -58.67
CA TYR A 7 -10.02 -7.28 -57.56
C TYR A 7 -8.75 -7.15 -56.72
N HIS A 8 -7.60 -6.85 -57.33
CA HIS A 8 -6.37 -6.59 -56.57
C HIS A 8 -6.49 -5.33 -55.69
N LYS A 9 -7.15 -4.28 -56.20
CA LYS A 9 -7.41 -3.06 -55.42
C LYS A 9 -8.37 -3.34 -54.26
N ILE A 10 -9.44 -4.11 -54.49
CA ILE A 10 -10.39 -4.50 -53.45
C ILE A 10 -9.70 -5.40 -52.41
N PHE A 11 -8.84 -6.31 -52.85
CA PHE A 11 -8.05 -7.17 -51.95
C PHE A 11 -7.07 -6.35 -51.11
N LEU A 12 -6.34 -5.40 -51.69
CA LEU A 12 -5.45 -4.50 -50.95
C LEU A 12 -6.21 -3.66 -49.92
N LEU A 13 -7.39 -3.15 -50.30
CA LEU A 13 -8.24 -2.35 -49.43
C LEU A 13 -8.76 -3.20 -48.25
N SER A 14 -9.21 -4.42 -48.52
CA SER A 14 -9.67 -5.38 -47.50
C SER A 14 -8.53 -5.77 -46.56
N LEU A 15 -7.34 -6.03 -47.09
CA LEU A 15 -6.16 -6.38 -46.31
C LEU A 15 -5.73 -5.21 -45.41
N GLY A 16 -5.73 -3.99 -45.93
CA GLY A 16 -5.43 -2.78 -45.16
C GLY A 16 -6.46 -2.53 -44.05
N PHE A 17 -7.75 -2.76 -44.34
CA PHE A 17 -8.82 -2.65 -43.34
C PHE A 17 -8.69 -3.72 -42.24
N PHE A 18 -8.37 -4.96 -42.60
CA PHE A 18 -8.10 -6.03 -41.64
C PHE A 18 -6.89 -5.71 -40.75
N LEU A 19 -5.81 -5.19 -41.34
CA LEU A 19 -4.62 -4.78 -40.59
C LEU A 19 -4.94 -3.63 -39.62
N LEU A 20 -5.76 -2.67 -40.05
CA LEU A 20 -6.23 -1.57 -39.22
C LEU A 20 -7.07 -2.08 -38.03
N LEU A 21 -7.95 -3.07 -38.24
CA LEU A 21 -8.72 -3.70 -37.17
C LEU A 21 -7.84 -4.42 -36.16
N VAL A 22 -6.82 -5.15 -36.62
CA VAL A 22 -5.85 -5.82 -35.74
C VAL A 22 -5.06 -4.80 -34.93
N LEU A 23 -4.61 -3.70 -35.56
CA LEU A 23 -3.93 -2.61 -34.87
C LEU A 23 -4.85 -1.95 -33.84
N MET A 24 -6.10 -1.65 -34.19
CA MET A 24 -7.08 -1.12 -33.23
C MET A 24 -7.31 -2.06 -32.06
N ALA A 25 -7.44 -3.37 -32.30
CA ALA A 25 -7.62 -4.35 -31.23
C ALA A 25 -6.41 -4.43 -30.27
N ILE A 26 -5.20 -4.18 -30.76
CA ILE A 26 -3.97 -4.18 -29.96
C ILE A 26 -3.74 -2.84 -29.24
N PHE A 27 -4.00 -1.71 -29.93
CA PHE A 27 -3.71 -0.36 -29.45
C PHE A 27 -4.87 0.34 -28.74
N HIS A 28 -6.08 -0.24 -28.70
CA HIS A 28 -7.17 0.32 -27.92
C HIS A 28 -6.83 0.28 -26.42
N GLU A 29 -7.18 1.33 -25.68
CA GLU A 29 -6.80 1.64 -24.28
C GLU A 29 -6.93 0.49 -23.26
N ASN A 30 -7.71 -0.54 -23.59
CA ASN A 30 -7.93 -1.76 -22.81
C ASN A 30 -7.74 -3.03 -23.64
N GLY A 31 -6.74 -3.08 -24.51
CA GLY A 31 -6.40 -4.28 -25.28
C GLY A 31 -6.18 -5.50 -24.38
N ILE A 32 -6.24 -6.70 -24.95
CA ILE A 32 -6.20 -8.01 -24.24
C ILE A 32 -5.04 -8.10 -23.23
N LEU A 33 -3.93 -7.38 -23.48
CA LEU A 33 -2.76 -7.29 -22.60
C LEU A 33 -3.08 -6.63 -21.24
N ASN A 34 -3.89 -5.57 -21.20
CA ASN A 34 -4.27 -4.91 -19.94
C ASN A 34 -5.23 -5.77 -19.12
N ALA A 35 -6.10 -6.55 -19.77
CA ALA A 35 -7.01 -7.46 -19.06
C ALA A 35 -6.24 -8.55 -18.30
N TYR A 36 -5.16 -9.08 -18.89
CA TYR A 36 -4.30 -10.07 -18.22
C TYR A 36 -3.47 -9.47 -17.08
N GLN A 37 -2.91 -8.27 -17.28
CA GLN A 37 -2.15 -7.59 -16.21
C GLN A 37 -3.04 -7.21 -15.04
N LEU A 38 -4.26 -6.74 -15.31
CA LEU A 38 -5.21 -6.35 -14.27
C LEU A 38 -5.69 -7.53 -13.41
N GLU A 39 -5.80 -8.72 -13.97
CA GLU A 39 -6.14 -9.93 -13.21
C GLU A 39 -4.99 -10.34 -12.27
N GLN A 40 -3.76 -10.20 -12.75
CA GLN A 40 -2.55 -10.53 -12.00
C GLN A 40 -2.31 -9.53 -10.86
N ASP A 41 -2.46 -8.22 -11.13
CA ASP A 41 -2.37 -7.17 -10.11
C ASP A 41 -3.44 -7.34 -9.03
N GLN A 42 -4.67 -7.68 -9.42
CA GLN A 42 -5.74 -7.96 -8.46
C GLN A 42 -5.43 -9.16 -7.57
N PHE A 43 -4.78 -10.20 -8.10
CA PHE A 43 -4.38 -11.35 -7.31
C PHE A 43 -3.27 -10.99 -6.32
N GLU A 44 -2.25 -10.26 -6.76
CA GLU A 44 -1.12 -9.83 -5.93
C GLU A 44 -1.57 -8.91 -4.79
N ILE A 45 -2.40 -7.90 -5.10
CA ILE A 45 -2.95 -6.98 -4.09
C ILE A 45 -3.81 -7.74 -3.06
N LYS A 46 -4.62 -8.71 -3.49
CA LYS A 46 -5.41 -9.54 -2.56
C LYS A 46 -4.51 -10.37 -1.66
N GLN A 47 -3.46 -10.98 -2.21
CA GLN A 47 -2.52 -11.78 -1.45
C GLN A 47 -1.75 -10.94 -0.43
N GLU A 48 -1.31 -9.74 -0.83
CA GLU A 48 -0.66 -8.80 0.08
C GLU A 48 -1.59 -8.37 1.22
N ASN A 49 -2.85 -8.09 0.90
CA ASN A 49 -3.84 -7.69 1.91
C ASN A 49 -4.10 -8.81 2.93
N GLU A 50 -4.26 -10.06 2.47
CA GLU A 50 -4.39 -11.21 3.37
C GLU A 50 -3.14 -11.42 4.24
N ASN A 51 -1.94 -11.24 3.68
CA ASN A 51 -0.70 -11.30 4.45
C ASN A 51 -0.63 -10.18 5.52
N LEU A 52 -1.02 -8.95 5.17
CA LEU A 52 -1.08 -7.82 6.11
C LEU A 52 -2.13 -8.05 7.20
N ARG A 53 -3.29 -8.63 6.87
CA ARG A 53 -4.32 -9.00 7.85
C ARG A 53 -3.78 -10.02 8.85
N ASN A 54 -3.14 -11.09 8.38
CA ASN A 54 -2.54 -12.11 9.24
C ASN A 54 -1.44 -11.53 10.15
N LYS A 55 -0.59 -10.63 9.62
CA LYS A 55 0.41 -9.91 10.43
C LYS A 55 -0.25 -9.03 11.49
N ASN A 56 -1.31 -8.31 11.13
CA ASN A 56 -2.07 -7.48 12.06
C ASN A 56 -2.69 -8.32 13.19
N GLU A 57 -3.32 -9.45 12.85
CA GLU A 57 -3.89 -10.34 13.87
C GLU A 57 -2.82 -10.89 14.81
N LYS A 58 -1.67 -11.33 14.28
CA LYS A 58 -0.56 -11.80 15.10
C LYS A 58 -0.04 -10.70 16.04
N LEU A 59 0.16 -9.49 15.52
CA LEU A 59 0.59 -8.34 16.33
C LEU A 59 -0.45 -7.98 17.39
N ARG A 60 -1.74 -8.07 17.08
CA ARG A 60 -2.81 -7.85 18.06
C ARG A 60 -2.82 -8.88 19.17
N LEU A 61 -2.60 -10.16 18.84
CA LEU A 61 -2.48 -11.23 19.83
C LEU A 61 -1.24 -11.04 20.71
N GLU A 62 -0.11 -10.64 20.12
CA GLU A 62 1.11 -10.32 20.86
C GLU A 62 0.92 -9.12 21.78
N ILE A 63 0.28 -8.05 21.29
CA ILE A 63 -0.10 -6.90 22.11
C ILE A 63 -1.05 -7.33 23.23
N ALA A 64 -2.03 -8.18 22.96
CA ALA A 64 -2.95 -8.67 23.98
C ALA A 64 -2.23 -9.52 25.05
N GLY A 65 -1.27 -10.36 24.66
CA GLY A 65 -0.43 -11.12 25.58
C GLY A 65 0.54 -10.25 26.39
N LEU A 66 1.05 -9.15 25.81
CA LEU A 66 1.89 -8.18 26.52
C LEU A 66 1.06 -7.26 27.43
N LYS A 67 -0.21 -7.02 27.09
CA LYS A 67 -1.13 -6.15 27.84
C LYS A 67 -2.01 -6.89 28.84
N SER A 68 -1.90 -8.22 28.97
CA SER A 68 -2.76 -8.97 29.89
C SER A 68 -2.46 -8.66 31.37
N ASP A 69 -1.28 -8.12 31.68
CA ASP A 69 -0.95 -7.64 33.02
C ASP A 69 -1.04 -6.10 33.09
N PRO A 70 -1.93 -5.52 33.92
CA PRO A 70 -2.00 -4.08 34.16
C PRO A 70 -0.66 -3.44 34.54
N TYR A 71 0.24 -4.18 35.20
CA TYR A 71 1.57 -3.70 35.58
C TYR A 71 2.47 -3.44 34.36
N GLU A 72 2.48 -4.35 33.39
CA GLU A 72 3.28 -4.21 32.17
C GLU A 72 2.77 -3.07 31.28
N ILE A 73 1.45 -2.83 31.28
CA ILE A 73 0.86 -1.64 30.62
C ILE A 73 1.37 -0.36 31.28
N GLU A 74 1.30 -0.27 32.61
CA GLU A 74 1.75 0.92 33.35
C GLU A 74 3.24 1.17 33.15
N LYS A 75 4.05 0.11 33.15
CA LYS A 75 5.48 0.19 32.88
C LYS A 75 5.78 0.77 31.49
N ILE A 76 5.15 0.24 30.44
CA ILE A 76 5.35 0.74 29.07
C ILE A 76 4.86 2.20 28.95
N ALA A 77 3.72 2.53 29.55
CA ALA A 77 3.16 3.87 29.53
C ALA A 77 4.09 4.89 30.19
N ARG A 78 4.69 4.55 31.34
CA ARG A 78 5.62 5.44 32.07
C ARG A 78 7.01 5.49 31.42
N GLU A 79 7.59 4.36 31.03
CA GLU A 79 8.98 4.30 30.55
C GLU A 79 9.15 4.71 29.08
N LYS A 80 8.24 4.27 28.19
CA LYS A 80 8.38 4.51 26.75
C LYS A 80 7.60 5.71 26.26
N LEU A 81 6.46 5.99 26.87
CA LEU A 81 5.53 7.03 26.41
C LEU A 81 5.51 8.24 27.35
N ASN A 82 6.20 8.20 28.51
CA ASN A 82 6.21 9.24 29.53
C ASN A 82 4.79 9.72 29.92
N LEU A 83 3.81 8.82 29.88
CA LEU A 83 2.43 9.11 30.24
C LEU A 83 2.29 9.12 31.77
N ILE A 84 1.47 10.06 32.26
CA ILE A 84 1.19 10.26 33.68
C ILE A 84 -0.31 10.11 33.96
N LYS A 85 -0.67 9.61 35.14
CA LYS A 85 -2.08 9.54 35.55
C LYS A 85 -2.56 10.91 36.03
N PRO A 86 -3.87 11.24 35.87
CA PRO A 86 -4.43 12.46 36.45
C PRO A 86 -4.17 12.50 37.97
N GLY A 87 -3.41 13.49 38.44
CA GLY A 87 -3.00 13.65 39.84
C GLY A 87 -1.53 13.31 40.16
N ASP A 88 -0.76 12.78 39.22
CA ASP A 88 0.68 12.54 39.41
C ASP A 88 1.46 13.87 39.50
N GLN A 89 2.44 13.95 40.41
CA GLN A 89 3.38 15.07 40.51
C GLN A 89 4.66 14.80 39.71
N VAL A 90 5.01 15.68 38.78
CA VAL A 90 6.21 15.55 37.94
C VAL A 90 7.40 16.22 38.62
N TYR A 91 8.45 15.44 38.87
CA TYR A 91 9.73 15.94 39.40
C TYR A 91 10.73 16.05 38.25
N HIS A 92 11.20 17.26 37.98
CA HIS A 92 12.31 17.48 37.05
C HIS A 92 13.62 17.54 37.83
N ILE A 93 14.50 16.56 37.59
CA ILE A 93 15.85 16.58 38.15
C ILE A 93 16.65 17.62 37.37
N VAL A 94 16.86 18.79 37.97
CA VAL A 94 17.70 19.84 37.40
C VAL A 94 19.13 19.70 37.92
N PRO A 95 20.16 19.82 37.07
CA PRO A 95 21.55 19.80 37.52
C PRO A 95 21.84 21.01 38.39
N THR A 96 22.56 20.78 39.50
CA THR A 96 22.87 21.76 40.55
C THR A 96 23.39 23.10 40.03
N GLN A 97 24.14 23.08 38.92
CA GLN A 97 24.69 24.29 38.29
C GLN A 97 23.61 25.31 37.89
N LYS A 98 22.44 24.83 37.44
CA LYS A 98 21.32 25.68 37.00
C LYS A 98 20.57 26.31 38.18
N TYR A 99 20.62 25.66 39.35
CA TYR A 99 19.97 26.10 40.58
C TYR A 99 20.75 27.21 41.28
N LEU A 100 22.08 27.12 41.25
CA LEU A 100 22.98 28.13 41.81
C LEU A 100 23.00 29.43 41.00
N SER A 101 22.72 29.37 39.69
CA SER A 101 22.63 30.54 38.81
C SER A 101 21.31 31.32 38.91
N SER A 102 20.31 30.81 39.65
CA SER A 102 18.98 31.41 39.80
C SER A 102 18.65 31.86 41.23
N LEU A 103 19.63 31.79 42.15
CA LEU A 103 19.50 32.37 43.49
C LEU A 103 19.76 33.89 43.42
N PRO A 104 18.93 34.73 44.08
CA PRO A 104 19.08 36.18 44.08
C PRO A 104 20.34 36.65 44.82
#